data_AF-A0A4Q1BY67-F1
#
_entry.id   AF-A0A4Q1BY67-F1
#
_cell.length_a   1.000
_cell.length_b   1.000
_cell.length_c   1.000
_cell.angle_alpha   90.00
_cell.angle_beta   90.00
_cell.angle_gamma   90.00
#
_symmetry.space_group_name_H-M   'P 1'
#
loop_
_entity.id
_entity.type
_entity.pdbx_description
1 polymer ?
#
loop_
_entity_poly.entity_id
_entity_poly.type
_entity_poly.pdbx_seq_one_letter_code
_entity_poly.pdbx_strand_id
1 'polypeptide(L)'
;MGNPSRIWANAAILVFSVSLSYFFIQISSQLPHPGSQKIVRYLGSAGMFFNFLIVTPYHDPMVVVSSICFLISLFYLTVYIFKLKQHLLKILCVICLLIFYATLFIYGAGPHEILPHMQKLTFFSVISLVLFIHYRYKA
;
A
#
# COMPACT_ATOMS: atom_id res chain seq x y z
N MET A 1 -28.62 12.27 -8.92
CA MET A 1 -28.82 10.97 -8.25
C MET A 1 -27.46 10.47 -7.77
N GLY A 2 -27.19 10.55 -6.46
CA GLY A 2 -25.89 10.17 -5.90
C GLY A 2 -25.77 8.65 -5.85
N ASN A 3 -24.69 8.10 -6.42
CA ASN A 3 -24.40 6.67 -6.30
C ASN A 3 -24.18 6.33 -4.81
N PRO A 4 -25.11 5.58 -4.16
CA PRO A 4 -25.03 5.30 -2.73
C PRO A 4 -23.75 4.53 -2.38
N SER A 5 -23.18 3.79 -3.33
CA SER A 5 -21.93 3.05 -3.17
C SER A 5 -20.70 3.97 -3.02
N ARG A 6 -20.78 5.26 -3.39
CA ARG A 6 -19.67 6.21 -3.17
C ARG A 6 -19.38 6.44 -1.70
N ILE A 7 -20.41 6.44 -0.85
CA ILE A 7 -20.22 6.67 0.60
C ILE A 7 -19.42 5.50 1.20
N TRP A 8 -19.78 4.27 0.83
CA TRP A 8 -19.07 3.06 1.24
C TRP A 8 -17.64 3.01 0.70
N ALA A 9 -17.42 3.42 -0.55
CA ALA A 9 -16.07 3.51 -1.12
C ALA A 9 -15.19 4.53 -0.37
N ASN A 10 -15.72 5.71 -0.06
CA ASN A 10 -14.99 6.74 0.68
C ASN A 10 -14.65 6.28 2.11
N ALA A 11 -15.61 5.65 2.80
CA ALA A 11 -15.38 5.08 4.12
C ALA A 11 -14.29 3.98 4.08
N ALA A 12 -14.32 3.10 3.08
CA ALA A 12 -13.31 2.05 2.90
C ALA A 12 -11.91 2.64 2.69
N ILE A 13 -11.77 3.66 1.83
CA ILE A 13 -10.48 4.34 1.59
C ILE A 13 -9.96 4.99 2.88
N LEU A 14 -10.83 5.63 3.67
CA LEU A 14 -10.43 6.24 4.95
C LEU A 14 -9.92 5.17 5.92
N VAL A 15 -10.69 4.10 6.14
CA VAL A 15 -10.31 3.01 7.05
C VAL A 15 -9.01 2.34 6.59
N PHE A 16 -8.88 2.07 5.28
CA PHE A 16 -7.68 1.49 4.69
C PHE A 16 -6.45 2.37 4.89
N SER A 17 -6.58 3.67 4.63
CA SER A 17 -5.49 4.64 4.77
C SER A 17 -5.02 4.79 6.22
N VAL A 18 -5.96 4.90 7.18
CA VAL A 18 -5.63 4.99 8.61
C VAL A 18 -4.95 3.71 9.10
N SER A 19 -5.49 2.54 8.71
CA SER A 19 -4.94 1.24 9.10
C SER A 19 -3.52 1.04 8.58
N LEU A 20 -3.27 1.37 7.31
CA LEU A 20 -1.93 1.28 6.72
C LEU A 20 -0.97 2.31 7.29
N SER A 21 -1.42 3.53 7.60
CA SER A 21 -0.56 4.53 8.23
C SER A 21 -0.10 4.04 9.61
N TYR A 22 -1.02 3.48 10.41
CA TYR A 22 -0.67 2.85 11.69
C TYR A 22 0.34 1.71 11.50
N PHE A 23 0.12 0.84 10.51
CA PHE A 23 1.05 -0.23 10.18
C PHE A 23 2.45 0.30 9.84
N PHE A 24 2.56 1.31 8.98
CA PHE A 24 3.85 1.88 8.58
C PHE A 24 4.59 2.51 9.78
N ILE A 25 3.88 3.19 10.68
CA ILE A 25 4.47 3.73 11.90
C ILE A 25 4.99 2.59 12.78
N GLN A 26 4.21 1.54 12.99
CA GLN A 26 4.62 0.42 13.83
C GLN A 26 5.81 -0.34 13.25
N ILE A 27 5.74 -0.77 11.98
CA ILE A 27 6.79 -1.56 11.34
C ILE A 27 8.09 -0.76 11.18
N SER A 28 7.99 0.57 11.04
CA SER A 28 9.17 1.43 10.92
C SER A 28 10.10 1.31 12.11
N SER A 29 9.57 1.08 13.32
CA SER A 29 10.38 0.94 14.54
C SER A 29 11.24 -0.34 14.57
N GLN A 30 10.87 -1.34 13.75
CA GLN A 30 11.55 -2.64 13.69
C GLN A 30 12.65 -2.68 12.62
N LEU A 31 12.75 -1.63 11.78
CA LEU A 31 13.79 -1.53 10.78
C LEU A 31 15.14 -1.24 11.46
N PRO A 32 16.24 -1.89 11.06
CA PRO A 32 17.52 -1.76 11.75
C PRO A 32 18.25 -0.44 11.49
N HIS A 33 17.95 0.24 10.38
CA HIS A 33 18.67 1.43 9.95
C HIS A 33 17.82 2.70 10.12
N PRO A 34 18.28 3.72 10.87
CA PRO A 34 17.47 4.90 11.23
C PRO A 34 16.99 5.70 10.00
N GLY A 35 17.74 5.71 8.91
CA GLY A 35 17.30 6.32 7.64
C GLY A 35 16.06 5.61 7.08
N SER A 36 16.10 4.27 7.00
CA SER A 36 14.97 3.46 6.54
C SER A 36 13.77 3.56 7.47
N GLN A 37 13.99 3.65 8.79
CA GLN A 37 12.91 3.90 9.76
C GLN A 37 12.16 5.18 9.43
N LYS A 38 12.88 6.30 9.27
CA LYS A 38 12.27 7.61 8.95
C LYS A 38 11.54 7.59 7.61
N ILE A 39 12.16 7.01 6.58
CA ILE A 39 11.54 6.91 5.25
C ILE A 39 10.24 6.13 5.32
N VAL A 40 10.24 4.91 5.86
CA VAL A 40 9.02 4.08 5.90
C VAL A 40 7.95 4.72 6.79
N ARG A 41 8.33 5.34 7.91
CA ARG A 41 7.39 6.01 8.81
C ARG A 41 6.71 7.21 8.15
N TYR A 42 7.51 8.15 7.64
CA TYR A 42 7.00 9.42 7.12
C TYR A 42 6.44 9.27 5.72
N LEU A 43 7.17 8.59 4.83
CA LEU A 43 6.73 8.41 3.45
C LEU A 43 5.56 7.43 3.36
N GLY A 44 5.55 6.37 4.17
CA GLY A 44 4.42 5.44 4.25
C GLY A 44 3.15 6.13 4.75
N SER A 45 3.27 6.92 5.84
CA SER A 45 2.12 7.66 6.39
C SER A 45 1.66 8.80 5.47
N ALA A 46 2.58 9.55 4.87
CA ALA A 46 2.26 10.59 3.89
C ALA A 46 1.58 10.00 2.65
N GLY A 47 2.07 8.86 2.16
CA GLY A 47 1.43 8.11 1.07
C GLY A 47 -0.02 7.75 1.39
N MET A 48 -0.32 7.36 2.63
CA MET A 48 -1.69 7.07 3.04
C MET A 48 -2.56 8.32 3.17
N PHE A 49 -1.98 9.45 3.59
CA PHE A 49 -2.68 10.74 3.55
C PHE A 49 -3.07 11.13 2.11
N PHE A 50 -2.15 11.01 1.15
CA PHE A 50 -2.46 11.23 -0.26
C PHE A 50 -3.46 10.21 -0.81
N ASN A 51 -3.39 8.95 -0.37
CA ASN A 51 -4.36 7.92 -0.73
C ASN A 51 -5.78 8.30 -0.28
N PHE A 52 -5.94 8.91 0.90
CA PHE A 52 -7.22 9.42 1.35
C PHE A 52 -7.75 10.55 0.45
N LEU A 53 -6.88 11.41 -0.07
CA LEU A 53 -7.24 12.51 -0.97
C LEU A 53 -7.65 12.06 -2.39
N ILE A 54 -7.53 10.76 -2.72
CA ILE A 54 -8.02 10.21 -4.00
C ILE A 54 -9.52 10.44 -4.18
N VAL A 55 -10.31 10.54 -3.09
CA VAL A 55 -11.75 10.80 -3.17
C VAL A 55 -12.12 12.23 -3.61
N THR A 56 -11.13 13.12 -3.73
CA THR A 56 -11.30 14.53 -4.12
C THR A 56 -11.20 14.72 -5.65
N PRO A 57 -11.47 15.93 -6.19
CA PRO A 57 -11.26 16.21 -7.61
C PRO A 57 -9.81 16.04 -8.09
N TYR A 58 -8.85 15.95 -7.16
CA TYR A 58 -7.44 15.69 -7.44
C TYR A 58 -7.12 14.18 -7.54
N HIS A 59 -8.12 13.33 -7.82
CA HIS A 59 -7.99 11.88 -7.87
C HIS A 59 -6.70 11.40 -8.56
N ASP A 60 -6.50 11.76 -9.83
CA ASP A 60 -5.39 11.24 -10.63
C ASP A 60 -4.01 11.62 -10.12
N PRO A 61 -3.70 12.90 -9.83
CA PRO A 61 -2.40 13.24 -9.25
C PRO A 61 -2.20 12.61 -7.85
N MET A 62 -3.26 12.47 -7.04
CA MET A 62 -3.16 11.82 -5.73
C MET A 62 -2.86 10.32 -5.84
N VAL A 63 -3.43 9.62 -6.83
CA VAL A 63 -3.10 8.22 -7.14
C VAL A 63 -1.61 8.07 -7.47
N VAL A 64 -1.05 8.96 -8.29
CA VAL A 64 0.37 8.90 -8.67
C VAL A 64 1.27 9.14 -7.46
N VAL A 65 1.02 10.22 -6.71
CA VAL A 65 1.86 10.58 -5.55
C VAL A 65 1.77 9.53 -4.44
N SER A 66 0.56 9.03 -4.13
CA SER A 66 0.38 8.00 -3.10
C SER A 66 1.09 6.71 -3.49
N SER A 67 1.02 6.33 -4.77
CA SER A 67 1.63 5.10 -5.29
C SER A 67 3.15 5.14 -5.26
N ILE A 68 3.76 6.28 -5.59
CA ILE A 68 5.21 6.47 -5.46
C ILE A 68 5.64 6.33 -4.00
N CYS A 69 4.95 7.01 -3.08
CA CYS A 69 5.23 6.93 -1.65
C CYS A 69 5.10 5.49 -1.12
N PHE A 70 4.05 4.80 -1.54
CA PHE A 70 3.78 3.41 -1.16
C PHE A 70 4.84 2.45 -1.71
N LEU A 71 5.20 2.56 -2.99
CA LEU A 71 6.24 1.74 -3.62
C LEU A 71 7.59 1.90 -2.96
N ILE A 72 8.01 3.12 -2.68
CA ILE A 72 9.28 3.38 -1.97
C ILE A 72 9.23 2.72 -0.58
N SER A 73 8.15 2.92 0.16
CA SER A 73 7.99 2.33 1.50
C SER A 73 8.00 0.81 1.47
N LEU A 74 7.28 0.21 0.51
CA LEU A 74 7.21 -1.24 0.30
C LEU A 74 8.56 -1.81 -0.17
N PHE A 75 9.33 -1.07 -0.96
CA PHE A 75 10.67 -1.46 -1.38
C PHE A 75 11.63 -1.56 -0.20
N TYR A 76 11.70 -0.54 0.67
CA TYR A 76 12.51 -0.59 1.89
C TYR A 76 12.10 -1.75 2.81
N LEU A 77 10.79 -1.97 2.96
CA LEU A 77 10.26 -3.09 3.73
C LEU A 77 10.65 -4.44 3.11
N THR A 78 10.60 -4.56 1.78
CA THR A 78 10.99 -5.77 1.05
C THR A 78 12.47 -6.06 1.23
N VAL A 79 13.35 -5.07 1.08
CA VAL A 79 14.80 -5.22 1.30
C VAL A 79 15.09 -5.71 2.72
N TYR A 80 14.37 -5.19 3.72
CA TYR A 80 14.48 -5.65 5.10
C TYR A 80 14.01 -7.11 5.25
N ILE A 81 12.86 -7.47 4.68
CA ILE A 81 12.31 -8.83 4.72
C ILE A 81 13.23 -9.85 4.04
N PHE A 82 13.93 -9.44 2.99
CA PHE A 82 14.89 -10.31 2.29
C PHE A 82 16.07 -10.73 3.18
N LYS A 83 16.44 -9.91 4.18
CA LYS A 83 17.47 -10.25 5.17
C LYS A 83 17.00 -11.27 6.21
N LEU A 84 15.69 -11.51 6.32
CA LEU A 84 15.12 -12.51 7.23
C LEU A 84 15.22 -13.92 6.64
N LYS A 85 15.14 -14.94 7.51
CA LYS A 85 15.10 -16.36 7.08
C LYS A 85 13.72 -16.83 6.59
N GLN A 86 12.73 -15.95 6.47
CA GLN A 86 11.34 -16.30 6.17
C GLN A 86 11.08 -16.30 4.64
N HIS A 87 11.22 -17.45 3.98
CA HIS A 87 11.07 -17.56 2.52
C HIS A 87 9.67 -17.22 2.00
N LEU A 88 8.62 -17.66 2.71
CA LEU A 88 7.23 -17.38 2.32
C LEU A 88 6.93 -15.87 2.26
N LEU A 89 7.47 -15.11 3.23
CA LEU A 89 7.25 -13.67 3.30
C LEU A 89 7.94 -12.91 2.15
N LYS A 90 9.10 -13.40 1.70
CA LYS A 90 9.80 -12.84 0.54
C LYS A 90 8.97 -13.01 -0.72
N ILE A 91 8.44 -14.22 -0.94
CA ILE A 91 7.58 -14.52 -2.08
C ILE A 91 6.34 -13.63 -2.06
N LEU A 92 5.67 -13.51 -0.90
CA LEU A 92 4.48 -12.68 -0.76
C LEU A 92 4.77 -11.19 -1.03
N CYS A 93 5.91 -10.66 -0.57
CA CYS A 93 6.33 -9.28 -0.88
C CYS A 93 6.54 -9.07 -2.37
N VAL A 94 7.24 -9.99 -3.04
CA VAL A 94 7.51 -9.90 -4.48
C VAL A 94 6.21 -9.96 -5.27
N ILE A 95 5.31 -10.89 -4.95
CA ILE A 95 3.99 -10.99 -5.58
C ILE A 95 3.20 -9.69 -5.37
N CYS A 96 3.19 -9.15 -4.14
CA CYS A 96 2.51 -7.89 -3.84
C CYS A 96 3.08 -6.72 -4.66
N LEU A 97 4.41 -6.62 -4.78
CA LEU A 97 5.07 -5.61 -5.61
C LEU A 97 4.68 -5.77 -7.09
N LEU A 98 4.73 -6.99 -7.63
CA LEU A 98 4.37 -7.27 -9.02
C LEU A 98 2.91 -6.91 -9.33
N ILE A 99 1.98 -7.28 -8.45
CA ILE A 99 0.56 -6.92 -8.59
C ILE A 99 0.38 -5.40 -8.58
N PHE A 100 1.09 -4.70 -7.69
CA PHE A 100 1.01 -3.24 -7.61
C PHE A 100 1.55 -2.56 -8.88
N TYR A 101 2.70 -3.01 -9.38
CA TYR A 101 3.26 -2.52 -10.65
C TYR A 101 2.35 -2.81 -11.85
N ALA A 102 1.80 -4.02 -11.94
CA ALA A 102 0.86 -4.38 -13.01
C ALA A 102 -0.39 -3.49 -12.97
N THR A 103 -0.90 -3.20 -11.77
CA THR A 103 -2.07 -2.32 -11.60
C THR A 103 -1.79 -0.89 -12.03
N LEU A 104 -0.62 -0.35 -11.67
CA LEU A 104 -0.19 0.98 -12.12
C LEU A 104 0.03 1.04 -13.63
N PHE A 105 0.60 -0.02 -14.22
CA PHE A 105 0.77 -0.11 -15.66
C PHE A 105 -0.59 -0.08 -16.37
N ILE A 106 -1.56 -0.87 -15.91
CA ILE A 106 -2.92 -0.89 -16.47
C ILE A 106 -3.63 0.46 -16.28
N TYR A 107 -3.42 1.11 -15.12
CA TYR A 107 -3.95 2.46 -14.85
C TYR A 107 -3.42 3.49 -15.87
N GLY A 108 -2.15 3.43 -16.24
CA GLY A 108 -1.55 4.33 -17.24
C GLY A 108 -1.80 3.95 -18.70
N ALA A 109 -1.93 2.65 -19.02
CA ALA A 109 -1.96 2.12 -20.38
C ALA A 109 -3.36 2.08 -21.04
N GLY A 110 -4.45 2.28 -20.28
CA GLY A 110 -5.77 2.57 -20.85
C GLY A 110 -6.82 1.45 -20.99
N PRO A 111 -6.62 0.15 -20.68
CA PRO A 111 -7.74 -0.78 -20.57
C PRO A 111 -8.45 -0.62 -19.22
N HIS A 112 -9.32 0.39 -19.14
CA HIS A 112 -10.01 0.79 -17.91
C HIS A 112 -11.04 -0.25 -17.41
N GLU A 113 -11.46 -1.19 -18.24
CA GLU A 113 -12.42 -2.24 -17.87
C GLU A 113 -11.85 -3.26 -16.87
N ILE A 114 -10.55 -3.54 -16.97
CA ILE A 114 -9.85 -4.52 -16.11
C ILE A 114 -9.39 -3.85 -14.80
N LEU A 115 -9.27 -2.52 -14.81
CA LEU A 115 -8.75 -1.74 -13.69
C LEU A 115 -9.47 -2.02 -12.34
N PRO A 116 -10.81 -2.09 -12.25
CA PRO A 116 -11.49 -2.37 -11.00
C PRO A 116 -11.17 -3.76 -10.43
N HIS A 117 -10.91 -4.74 -11.30
CA HIS A 117 -10.51 -6.09 -10.87
C HIS A 117 -9.08 -6.08 -10.29
N MET A 118 -8.16 -5.37 -10.95
CA MET A 118 -6.77 -5.25 -10.51
C MET A 118 -6.63 -4.42 -9.23
N GLN A 119 -7.45 -3.37 -9.05
CA GLN A 119 -7.50 -2.61 -7.81
C GLN A 119 -7.95 -3.47 -6.63
N LYS A 120 -9.00 -4.27 -6.78
CA LYS A 120 -9.46 -5.22 -5.74
C LYS A 120 -8.37 -6.23 -5.39
N LEU A 121 -7.72 -6.81 -6.39
CA LEU A 121 -6.61 -7.74 -6.20
C LEU A 121 -5.44 -7.09 -5.46
N THR A 122 -5.14 -5.82 -5.78
CA THR A 122 -4.09 -5.04 -5.11
C THR A 122 -4.42 -4.77 -3.65
N PHE A 123 -5.65 -4.34 -3.35
CA PHE A 123 -6.07 -4.15 -1.95
C PHE A 123 -5.98 -5.46 -1.17
N PHE A 124 -6.46 -6.56 -1.75
CA PHE A 124 -6.39 -7.87 -1.11
C PHE A 124 -4.94 -8.31 -0.84
N SER A 125 -4.04 -8.14 -1.82
CA SER A 125 -2.63 -8.53 -1.67
C SER A 125 -1.90 -7.69 -0.62
N VAL A 126 -2.12 -6.38 -0.60
CA VAL A 126 -1.54 -5.46 0.39
C VAL A 126 -2.05 -5.77 1.79
N ILE A 127 -3.36 -5.93 1.97
CA ILE A 127 -3.96 -6.27 3.27
C ILE A 127 -3.41 -7.61 3.77
N SER A 128 -3.36 -8.62 2.91
CA SER A 128 -2.83 -9.95 3.25
C SER A 128 -1.36 -9.87 3.69
N LEU A 129 -0.54 -9.12 2.95
CA LEU A 129 0.87 -8.93 3.28
C LEU A 129 1.03 -8.22 4.64
N VAL A 130 0.30 -7.14 4.85
CA VAL A 130 0.35 -6.32 6.08
C VAL A 130 -0.09 -7.13 7.30
N LEU A 131 -1.19 -7.87 7.19
CA LEU A 131 -1.66 -8.75 8.27
C LEU A 131 -0.66 -9.85 8.58
N PHE A 132 -0.07 -10.48 7.56
CA PHE A 132 0.92 -11.52 7.75
C PHE A 132 2.19 -10.99 8.44
N ILE A 133 2.68 -9.81 8.02
CA ILE A 133 3.80 -9.13 8.68
C ILE A 133 3.43 -8.81 10.13
N HIS A 134 2.28 -8.17 10.36
CA HIS A 134 1.85 -7.77 11.70
C HIS A 134 1.72 -8.98 12.64
N TYR A 135 1.14 -10.09 12.17
CA TYR A 135 1.01 -11.32 12.96
C TYR A 135 2.38 -11.92 13.32
N ARG A 136 3.32 -11.97 12.37
CA ARG A 136 4.64 -12.58 12.59
C ARG A 136 5.57 -11.77 13.47
N TYR A 137 5.36 -10.46 13.57
CA TYR A 137 6.19 -9.55 14.35
C TYR A 137 5.59 -9.17 15.71
N LYS A 138 4.33 -9.57 15.98
CA LYS A 138 3.68 -9.42 17.29
C LYS A 138 3.72 -10.70 18.13
N ALA A 139 4.06 -11.85 17.51
CA ALA A 139 4.30 -13.14 18.15
C ALA A 139 5.80 -13.37 18.36
#